data_AF-A0A3N0C547-F1
#
_entry.id   AF-A0A3N0C547-F1
#
_cell.length_a   1.000
_cell.length_b   1.000
_cell.length_c   1.000
_cell.angle_alpha   90.00
_cell.angle_beta   90.00
_cell.angle_gamma   90.00
#
_symmetry.space_group_name_H-M   'P 1'
#
loop_
_entity.id
_entity.type
_entity.pdbx_description
1 polymer ?
#
loop_
_entity_poly.entity_id
_entity_poly.type
_entity_poly.pdbx_seq_one_letter_code
_entity_poly.pdbx_strand_id
1 'polypeptide(L)'
;MAETRTSAPVIDGYTGRDAARWVEEPTKTSYRSDFERDRARVLHSSALRRLGAKTQVVAPDTDDFVRTRLTHSLEVAQVGRELGRTLGCDPDVVDTACLSHDLGHPPFGHNGESALNEMAHKIGGFEGNAQTLRLLTRLEPKVLAADGSPAGLNLTRASLDAAAKYPWSAADAPVIHGERTSKFGAYEDDLPIFDWIRAGAPERRSCLEAQVMDLADDISYSVHDVEDAIVAGHFQLRWMDNPDHRARVVGYAKQWYLPHNDPAAIDAALARLEATDVWVREADGSRKAMGALKDMTSQLIGRFCQSALETTRAVYGPENLTRYNAELIVPDETVMEIAVMKGLATTFVMTTEHRQPIYERQREVLHALVTALRATGDRHLEPMYAADWRDAADDGARLRVVIDQVAALTDGSALAMYERLVGSLPSLW
;
A
#
# COMPACT_ATOMS: atom_id res chain seq x y z
N MET A 1 25.08 -43.83 -4.69
CA MET A 1 25.47 -42.63 -3.91
C MET A 1 24.43 -41.57 -4.18
N ALA A 2 23.50 -41.36 -3.25
CA ALA A 2 22.56 -40.26 -3.33
C ALA A 2 23.32 -38.99 -2.90
N GLU A 3 23.53 -38.06 -3.83
CA GLU A 3 23.98 -36.72 -3.48
C GLU A 3 22.94 -36.10 -2.53
N THR A 4 23.34 -35.89 -1.28
CA THR A 4 22.62 -35.05 -0.33
C THR A 4 22.64 -33.61 -0.88
N ARG A 5 21.64 -33.28 -1.70
CA ARG A 5 21.51 -31.94 -2.30
C ARG A 5 20.91 -31.00 -1.25
N THR A 6 21.75 -30.07 -0.82
CA THR A 6 21.47 -29.02 0.16
C THR A 6 20.28 -28.14 -0.26
N SER A 7 19.41 -27.82 0.70
CA SER A 7 18.41 -26.76 0.59
C SER A 7 19.06 -25.46 0.07
N ALA A 8 18.28 -24.61 -0.61
CA ALA A 8 18.74 -23.26 -0.96
C ALA A 8 19.39 -22.60 0.28
N PRO A 9 20.51 -21.88 0.12
CA PRO A 9 21.24 -21.33 1.25
C PRO A 9 20.30 -20.44 2.07
N VAL A 10 20.35 -20.61 3.39
CA VAL A 10 19.72 -19.69 4.32
C VAL A 10 20.36 -18.33 4.08
N ILE A 11 19.56 -17.35 3.67
CA ILE A 11 20.02 -15.99 3.43
C ILE A 11 20.48 -15.41 4.77
N ASP A 12 21.66 -14.81 4.78
CA ASP A 12 22.25 -14.25 5.99
C ASP A 12 21.28 -13.25 6.64
N GLY A 13 21.11 -13.33 7.96
CA GLY A 13 20.10 -12.56 8.70
C GLY A 13 18.67 -13.13 8.70
N TYR A 14 18.40 -14.26 8.05
CA TYR A 14 17.11 -14.97 8.10
C TYR A 14 17.28 -16.39 8.67
N THR A 15 16.24 -16.93 9.29
CA THR A 15 16.24 -18.28 9.88
C THR A 15 15.22 -19.19 9.20
N GLY A 16 15.26 -20.49 9.51
CA GLY A 16 14.20 -21.41 9.08
C GLY A 16 12.80 -21.01 9.57
N ARG A 17 12.70 -20.24 10.65
CA ARG A 17 11.44 -19.67 11.14
C ARG A 17 10.89 -18.60 10.19
N ASP A 18 11.77 -17.80 9.60
CA ASP A 18 11.42 -16.72 8.66
C ASP A 18 10.91 -17.30 7.34
N ALA A 19 11.51 -18.40 6.87
CA ALA A 19 11.10 -19.14 5.68
C ALA A 19 9.92 -20.12 5.92
N ALA A 20 9.46 -20.28 7.16
CA ALA A 20 8.34 -21.17 7.47
C ALA A 20 7.05 -20.67 6.81
N ARG A 21 6.15 -21.60 6.46
CA ARG A 21 4.83 -21.32 5.89
C ARG A 21 3.75 -21.79 6.87
N TRP A 22 2.55 -21.21 6.76
CA TRP A 22 1.41 -21.59 7.59
C TRP A 22 0.96 -23.03 7.30
N VAL A 23 0.81 -23.36 6.01
CA VAL A 23 0.60 -24.74 5.55
C VAL A 23 1.93 -25.27 5.04
N GLU A 24 2.37 -26.39 5.62
CA GLU A 24 3.58 -27.06 5.15
C GLU A 24 3.40 -27.54 3.70
N GLU A 25 4.37 -27.19 2.85
CA GLU A 25 4.42 -27.64 1.48
C GLU A 25 5.60 -28.59 1.29
N PRO A 26 5.48 -29.63 0.43
CA PRO A 26 6.61 -30.48 0.10
C PRO A 26 7.77 -29.64 -0.43
N THR A 27 8.99 -29.91 0.06
CA THR A 27 10.22 -29.33 -0.50
C THR A 27 10.30 -29.70 -1.97
N LYS A 28 10.06 -28.72 -2.85
CA LYS A 28 10.29 -28.86 -4.28
C LYS A 28 11.78 -28.66 -4.52
N THR A 29 12.38 -29.56 -5.29
CA THR A 29 13.74 -29.38 -5.80
C THR A 29 13.73 -28.19 -6.77
N SER A 30 13.95 -26.99 -6.24
CA SER A 30 14.00 -25.75 -7.01
C SER A 30 15.28 -25.01 -6.66
N TYR A 31 15.86 -24.40 -7.68
CA TYR A 31 16.97 -23.46 -7.56
C TYR A 31 16.55 -22.11 -6.97
N ARG A 32 15.25 -21.89 -6.75
CA ARG A 32 14.69 -20.66 -6.17
C ARG A 32 14.61 -20.74 -4.65
N SER A 33 14.91 -19.64 -3.96
CA SER A 33 14.64 -19.45 -2.54
C SER A 33 13.14 -19.43 -2.25
N ASP A 34 12.75 -19.61 -0.99
CA ASP A 34 11.35 -19.51 -0.60
C ASP A 34 10.79 -18.09 -0.75
N PHE A 35 11.62 -17.05 -0.62
CA PHE A 35 11.23 -15.65 -0.83
C PHE A 35 11.05 -15.33 -2.32
N GLU A 36 11.90 -15.86 -3.22
CA GLU A 36 11.68 -15.76 -4.67
C GLU A 36 10.36 -16.43 -5.09
N ARG A 37 10.00 -17.54 -4.43
CA ARG A 37 8.70 -18.20 -4.65
C ARG A 37 7.54 -17.34 -4.19
N ASP A 38 7.66 -16.64 -3.07
CA ASP A 38 6.62 -15.76 -2.55
C ASP A 38 6.36 -14.59 -3.47
N ARG A 39 7.44 -13.92 -3.89
CA ARG A 39 7.39 -12.86 -4.89
C ARG A 39 6.68 -13.31 -6.16
N ALA A 40 7.01 -14.50 -6.66
CA ALA A 40 6.35 -15.05 -7.84
C ALA A 40 4.84 -15.30 -7.60
N ARG A 41 4.43 -15.74 -6.40
CA ARG A 41 3.01 -15.93 -6.07
C ARG A 41 2.24 -14.61 -6.10
N VAL A 42 2.80 -13.54 -5.53
CA VAL A 42 2.19 -12.21 -5.56
C VAL A 42 2.11 -11.69 -6.99
N LEU A 43 3.17 -11.79 -7.78
CA LEU A 43 3.19 -11.39 -9.20
C LEU A 43 2.13 -12.08 -10.06
N HIS A 44 1.80 -13.34 -9.74
CA HIS A 44 0.79 -14.11 -10.46
C HIS A 44 -0.60 -14.08 -9.80
N SER A 45 -0.78 -13.35 -8.70
CA SER A 45 -2.05 -13.24 -7.99
C SER A 45 -3.13 -12.51 -8.81
N SER A 46 -4.39 -12.78 -8.50
CA SER A 46 -5.50 -12.03 -9.11
C SER A 46 -5.56 -10.60 -8.56
N ALA A 47 -5.32 -10.42 -7.26
CA ALA A 47 -5.32 -9.14 -6.56
C ALA A 47 -4.34 -8.14 -7.20
N LEU A 48 -3.10 -8.56 -7.48
CA LEU A 48 -2.11 -7.67 -8.12
C LEU A 48 -2.56 -7.24 -9.52
N ARG A 49 -3.10 -8.17 -10.32
CA ARG A 49 -3.63 -7.84 -11.66
C ARG A 49 -4.78 -6.82 -11.58
N ARG A 50 -5.64 -6.91 -10.56
CA ARG A 50 -6.75 -5.97 -10.39
C ARG A 50 -6.29 -4.55 -10.09
N LEU A 51 -5.10 -4.35 -9.51
CA LEU A 51 -4.54 -3.01 -9.29
C LEU A 51 -4.34 -2.24 -10.61
N GLY A 52 -4.18 -2.92 -11.74
CA GLY A 52 -4.04 -2.28 -13.06
C GLY A 52 -5.33 -1.59 -13.56
N ALA A 53 -6.45 -1.77 -12.88
CA ALA A 53 -7.72 -1.10 -13.17
C ALA A 53 -8.33 -0.44 -11.92
N LYS A 54 -7.53 -0.21 -10.87
CA LYS A 54 -7.91 0.57 -9.69
C LYS A 54 -7.28 1.94 -9.75
N THR A 55 -8.09 2.95 -9.45
CA THR A 55 -7.66 4.35 -9.49
C THR A 55 -6.72 4.66 -8.33
N GLN A 56 -5.74 5.52 -8.61
CA GLN A 56 -4.88 6.13 -7.60
C GLN A 56 -5.40 7.55 -7.28
N VAL A 57 -4.54 8.56 -7.20
CA VAL A 57 -4.88 9.92 -6.74
C VAL A 57 -5.67 10.72 -7.79
N VAL A 58 -5.51 10.38 -9.08
CA VAL A 58 -6.23 10.99 -10.20
C VAL A 58 -7.05 9.89 -10.89
N ALA A 59 -8.27 10.24 -11.33
CA ALA A 59 -9.12 9.30 -12.03
C ALA A 59 -8.54 9.03 -13.44
N PRO A 60 -8.32 7.77 -13.83
CA PRO A 60 -7.68 7.38 -15.08
C PRO A 60 -8.56 7.62 -16.31
N ASP A 61 -9.81 8.06 -16.13
CA ASP A 61 -10.72 8.41 -17.22
C ASP A 61 -10.47 9.81 -17.80
N THR A 62 -9.50 10.56 -17.25
CA THR A 62 -9.21 11.93 -17.70
C THR A 62 -7.88 12.11 -18.45
N ASP A 63 -6.91 11.18 -18.34
CA ASP A 63 -5.59 11.29 -19.00
C ASP A 63 -4.85 9.93 -19.10
N ASP A 64 -4.31 9.61 -20.27
CA ASP A 64 -3.54 8.39 -20.58
C ASP A 64 -2.24 8.27 -19.73
N PHE A 65 -1.82 9.34 -19.07
CA PHE A 65 -0.60 9.42 -18.27
C PHE A 65 -0.77 9.06 -16.78
N VAL A 66 -2.00 8.88 -16.30
CA VAL A 66 -2.25 8.69 -14.85
C VAL A 66 -1.81 7.30 -14.38
N ARG A 67 -0.98 7.28 -13.32
CA ARG A 67 -0.59 6.04 -12.63
C ARG A 67 -1.80 5.30 -12.07
N THR A 68 -1.86 4.01 -12.38
CA THR A 68 -2.71 3.05 -11.67
C THR A 68 -2.02 2.61 -10.38
N ARG A 69 -2.77 2.00 -9.46
CA ARG A 69 -2.16 1.37 -8.26
C ARG A 69 -1.12 0.31 -8.60
N LEU A 70 -1.24 -0.36 -9.75
CA LEU A 70 -0.25 -1.32 -10.20
C LEU A 70 1.07 -0.64 -10.57
N THR A 71 1.02 0.42 -11.38
CA THR A 71 2.24 1.14 -11.80
C THR A 71 2.94 1.77 -10.60
N HIS A 72 2.19 2.32 -9.64
CA HIS A 72 2.72 2.78 -8.36
C HIS A 72 3.37 1.65 -7.57
N SER A 73 2.68 0.52 -7.37
CA SER A 73 3.24 -0.63 -6.65
C SER A 73 4.54 -1.16 -7.29
N LEU A 74 4.67 -1.08 -8.62
CA LEU A 74 5.89 -1.46 -9.34
C LEU A 74 7.05 -0.48 -9.09
N GLU A 75 6.75 0.81 -8.99
CA GLU A 75 7.75 1.84 -8.66
C GLU A 75 8.20 1.74 -7.19
N VAL A 76 7.25 1.58 -6.26
CA VAL A 76 7.52 1.31 -4.84
C VAL A 76 8.36 0.05 -4.67
N ALA A 77 8.04 -1.00 -5.43
CA ALA A 77 8.83 -2.24 -5.47
C ALA A 77 10.26 -2.00 -5.96
N GLN A 78 10.46 -1.20 -7.02
CA GLN A 78 11.79 -0.91 -7.54
C GLN A 78 12.64 -0.14 -6.51
N VAL A 79 12.07 0.91 -5.89
CA VAL A 79 12.75 1.72 -4.87
C VAL A 79 13.04 0.89 -3.61
N GLY A 80 12.02 0.22 -3.07
CA GLY A 80 12.14 -0.58 -1.85
C GLY A 80 13.12 -1.73 -2.00
N ARG A 81 13.08 -2.45 -3.13
CA ARG A 81 14.00 -3.56 -3.41
C ARG A 81 15.46 -3.12 -3.42
N GLU A 82 15.75 -1.94 -3.98
CA GLU A 82 17.11 -1.39 -4.02
C GLU A 82 17.59 -0.92 -2.64
N LEU A 83 16.75 -0.17 -1.93
CA LEU A 83 17.05 0.29 -0.57
C LEU A 83 17.25 -0.89 0.38
N GLY A 84 16.34 -1.86 0.37
CA GLY A 84 16.40 -3.07 1.18
C GLY A 84 17.66 -3.88 0.92
N ARG A 85 18.00 -4.12 -0.35
CA ARG A 85 19.25 -4.79 -0.74
C ARG A 85 20.49 -4.10 -0.18
N THR A 86 20.49 -2.77 -0.18
CA THR A 86 21.64 -1.96 0.27
C THR A 86 21.76 -1.92 1.80
N LEU A 87 20.64 -2.05 2.52
CA LEU A 87 20.59 -2.23 3.97
C LEU A 87 20.92 -3.67 4.42
N GLY A 88 20.79 -4.65 3.53
CA GLY A 88 21.09 -6.07 3.80
C GLY A 88 19.84 -6.94 3.96
N CYS A 89 18.63 -6.39 3.73
CA CYS A 89 17.42 -7.19 3.63
C CYS A 89 17.49 -8.12 2.42
N ASP A 90 16.83 -9.28 2.52
CA ASP A 90 16.52 -10.06 1.35
C ASP A 90 15.59 -9.25 0.44
N PRO A 91 16.01 -9.00 -0.81
CA PRO A 91 15.28 -8.07 -1.63
C PRO A 91 13.99 -8.65 -2.19
N ASP A 92 13.80 -9.98 -2.21
CA ASP A 92 12.53 -10.59 -2.61
C ASP A 92 11.48 -10.51 -1.50
N VAL A 93 11.89 -10.50 -0.21
CA VAL A 93 10.98 -10.17 0.91
C VAL A 93 10.47 -8.74 0.78
N VAL A 94 11.37 -7.78 0.57
CA VAL A 94 10.99 -6.36 0.44
C VAL A 94 10.14 -6.12 -0.81
N ASP A 95 10.53 -6.67 -1.96
CA ASP A 95 9.75 -6.57 -3.20
C ASP A 95 8.35 -7.20 -3.05
N THR A 96 8.24 -8.34 -2.35
CA THR A 96 6.95 -8.95 -2.02
C THR A 96 6.08 -8.01 -1.18
N ALA A 97 6.64 -7.36 -0.17
CA ALA A 97 5.92 -6.39 0.66
C ALA A 97 5.47 -5.17 -0.15
N CYS A 98 6.37 -4.59 -0.95
CA CYS A 98 6.07 -3.44 -1.81
C CYS A 98 4.97 -3.76 -2.84
N LEU A 99 5.02 -4.91 -3.51
CA LEU A 99 3.98 -5.33 -4.45
C LEU A 99 2.64 -5.60 -3.75
N SER A 100 2.67 -5.88 -2.45
CA SER A 100 1.49 -6.26 -1.68
C SER A 100 0.80 -5.09 -0.98
N HIS A 101 1.49 -3.97 -0.73
CA HIS A 101 1.03 -2.90 0.17
C HIS A 101 -0.39 -2.40 -0.17
N ASP A 102 -0.70 -2.37 -1.47
CA ASP A 102 -1.93 -1.80 -2.00
C ASP A 102 -3.03 -2.81 -2.38
N LEU A 103 -2.79 -4.12 -2.21
CA LEU A 103 -3.70 -5.18 -2.71
C LEU A 103 -5.12 -5.07 -2.14
N GLY A 104 -5.24 -4.71 -0.87
CA GLY A 104 -6.51 -4.65 -0.15
C GLY A 104 -7.32 -3.37 -0.36
N HIS A 105 -6.81 -2.39 -1.11
CA HIS A 105 -7.57 -1.16 -1.38
C HIS A 105 -8.85 -1.46 -2.17
N PRO A 106 -10.03 -0.95 -1.75
CA PRO A 106 -11.27 -1.16 -2.47
C PRO A 106 -11.36 -0.25 -3.71
N PRO A 107 -12.39 -0.42 -4.57
CA PRO A 107 -12.74 0.58 -5.57
C PRO A 107 -12.80 1.98 -4.96
N PHE A 108 -12.38 3.00 -5.71
CA PHE A 108 -12.42 4.41 -5.27
C PHE A 108 -11.49 4.76 -4.09
N GLY A 109 -10.48 3.93 -3.82
CA GLY A 109 -9.40 4.22 -2.87
C GLY A 109 -9.89 4.50 -1.43
N HIS A 110 -9.35 5.54 -0.78
CA HIS A 110 -9.68 5.88 0.61
C HIS A 110 -11.16 6.23 0.82
N ASN A 111 -11.82 6.77 -0.21
CA ASN A 111 -13.26 7.04 -0.14
C ASN A 111 -14.05 5.72 -0.09
N GLY A 112 -13.62 4.72 -0.86
CA GLY A 112 -14.16 3.37 -0.78
C GLY A 112 -13.87 2.68 0.55
N GLU A 113 -12.66 2.85 1.09
CA GLU A 113 -12.30 2.32 2.42
C GLU A 113 -13.23 2.88 3.49
N SER A 114 -13.49 4.19 3.46
CA SER A 114 -14.41 4.85 4.39
C SER A 114 -15.84 4.30 4.29
N ALA A 115 -16.35 4.12 3.06
CA ALA A 115 -17.68 3.56 2.83
C ALA A 115 -17.80 2.11 3.33
N LEU A 116 -16.84 1.26 2.98
CA LEU A 116 -16.85 -0.14 3.42
C LEU A 116 -16.66 -0.26 4.94
N ASN A 117 -15.84 0.60 5.55
CA ASN A 117 -15.66 0.60 7.00
C ASN A 117 -16.95 0.96 7.74
N GLU A 118 -17.69 1.95 7.25
CA GLU A 118 -19.01 2.32 7.78
C GLU A 118 -19.97 1.12 7.73
N MET A 119 -20.04 0.42 6.60
CA MET A 119 -20.92 -0.73 6.43
C MET A 119 -20.48 -1.96 7.22
N ALA A 120 -19.17 -2.13 7.40
CA ALA A 120 -18.57 -3.24 8.13
C ALA A 120 -18.40 -2.96 9.64
N HIS A 121 -18.80 -1.78 10.14
CA HIS A 121 -18.56 -1.36 11.52
C HIS A 121 -19.01 -2.41 12.56
N LYS A 122 -20.15 -3.09 12.33
CA LYS A 122 -20.68 -4.11 13.25
C LYS A 122 -19.95 -5.46 13.21
N ILE A 123 -19.03 -5.65 12.26
CA ILE A 123 -18.24 -6.89 12.06
C ILE A 123 -16.73 -6.61 12.10
N GLY A 124 -16.32 -5.60 12.87
CA GLY A 124 -14.91 -5.23 13.06
C GLY A 124 -14.35 -4.20 12.07
N GLY A 125 -15.20 -3.60 11.22
CA GLY A 125 -14.79 -2.54 10.28
C GLY A 125 -14.08 -3.06 9.03
N PHE A 126 -13.49 -2.13 8.29
CA PHE A 126 -12.72 -2.41 7.07
C PHE A 126 -11.48 -1.50 7.03
N GLU A 127 -10.35 -2.07 6.66
CA GLU A 127 -9.09 -1.34 6.45
C GLU A 127 -8.29 -2.05 5.34
N GLY A 128 -7.70 -1.29 4.42
CA GLY A 128 -7.02 -1.84 3.25
C GLY A 128 -5.85 -2.77 3.58
N ASN A 129 -5.04 -2.48 4.60
CA ASN A 129 -3.91 -3.30 5.04
C ASN A 129 -4.39 -4.59 5.70
N ALA A 130 -5.47 -4.54 6.51
CA ALA A 130 -6.11 -5.75 7.02
C ALA A 130 -6.67 -6.62 5.88
N GLN A 131 -7.24 -5.98 4.84
CA GLN A 131 -7.68 -6.67 3.64
C GLN A 131 -6.52 -7.25 2.84
N THR A 132 -5.36 -6.57 2.77
CA THR A 132 -4.13 -7.10 2.15
C THR A 132 -3.72 -8.39 2.84
N LEU A 133 -3.62 -8.42 4.18
CA LEU A 133 -3.28 -9.64 4.91
C LEU A 133 -4.29 -10.76 4.61
N ARG A 134 -5.59 -10.45 4.66
CA ARG A 134 -6.67 -11.41 4.36
C ARG A 134 -6.61 -11.96 2.93
N LEU A 135 -6.25 -11.14 1.94
CA LEU A 135 -6.04 -11.59 0.56
C LEU A 135 -4.88 -12.58 0.46
N LEU A 136 -3.74 -12.23 1.06
CA LEU A 136 -2.52 -13.05 1.02
C LEU A 136 -2.67 -14.37 1.76
N THR A 137 -3.50 -14.41 2.81
CA THR A 137 -3.59 -15.54 3.74
C THR A 137 -4.87 -16.36 3.63
N ARG A 138 -5.91 -15.86 2.94
CA ARG A 138 -7.20 -16.55 2.83
C ARG A 138 -7.80 -16.49 1.43
N LEU A 139 -7.98 -15.31 0.85
CA LEU A 139 -8.88 -15.15 -0.30
C LEU A 139 -8.25 -15.50 -1.66
N GLU A 140 -6.93 -15.33 -1.83
CA GLU A 140 -6.28 -15.73 -3.08
C GLU A 140 -6.25 -17.26 -3.22
N PRO A 141 -6.86 -17.84 -4.27
CA PRO A 141 -7.02 -19.28 -4.38
C PRO A 141 -5.71 -19.93 -4.81
N LYS A 142 -4.93 -20.46 -3.86
CA LYS A 142 -3.68 -21.17 -4.17
C LYS A 142 -3.43 -22.43 -3.34
N VAL A 143 -3.58 -22.36 -2.02
CA VAL A 143 -3.29 -23.46 -1.10
C VAL A 143 -4.47 -23.68 -0.16
N LEU A 144 -4.83 -24.95 0.04
CA LEU A 144 -5.76 -25.39 1.08
C LEU A 144 -4.98 -26.23 2.10
N ALA A 145 -5.30 -26.06 3.38
CA ALA A 145 -4.82 -26.93 4.45
C ALA A 145 -5.52 -28.30 4.39
N ALA A 146 -5.05 -29.24 5.21
CA ALA A 146 -5.57 -30.61 5.23
C ALA A 146 -7.04 -30.69 5.68
N ASP A 147 -7.51 -29.74 6.47
CA ASP A 147 -8.91 -29.61 6.90
C ASP A 147 -9.80 -28.89 5.86
N GLY A 148 -9.24 -28.53 4.70
CA GLY A 148 -9.92 -27.79 3.64
C GLY A 148 -9.92 -26.27 3.82
N SER A 149 -9.37 -25.75 4.93
CA SER A 149 -9.32 -24.30 5.16
C SER A 149 -8.35 -23.62 4.18
N PRO A 150 -8.73 -22.46 3.60
CA PRO A 150 -7.87 -21.75 2.67
C PRO A 150 -6.69 -21.09 3.38
N ALA A 151 -5.50 -21.17 2.77
CA ALA A 151 -4.27 -20.56 3.24
C ALA A 151 -3.77 -19.44 2.30
N GLY A 152 -4.64 -18.94 1.43
CA GLY A 152 -4.31 -17.89 0.47
C GLY A 152 -3.15 -18.29 -0.43
N LEU A 153 -2.21 -17.37 -0.63
CA LEU A 153 -0.94 -17.60 -1.31
C LEU A 153 0.06 -18.39 -0.46
N ASN A 154 -0.22 -18.66 0.81
CA ASN A 154 0.64 -19.40 1.75
C ASN A 154 2.10 -18.92 1.73
N LEU A 155 2.31 -17.61 1.77
CA LEU A 155 3.64 -16.99 1.75
C LEU A 155 4.44 -17.37 3.02
N THR A 156 5.75 -17.15 2.99
CA THR A 156 6.62 -17.31 4.16
C THR A 156 6.28 -16.30 5.25
N ARG A 157 6.65 -16.64 6.49
CA ARG A 157 6.44 -15.78 7.66
C ARG A 157 7.06 -14.40 7.47
N ALA A 158 8.28 -14.32 6.94
CA ALA A 158 8.96 -13.04 6.74
C ALA A 158 8.26 -12.15 5.71
N SER A 159 7.83 -12.71 4.59
CA SER A 159 7.07 -11.97 3.57
C SER A 159 5.72 -11.47 4.10
N LEU A 160 5.00 -12.28 4.89
CA LEU A 160 3.74 -11.85 5.50
C LEU A 160 3.94 -10.76 6.56
N ASP A 161 4.97 -10.89 7.39
CA ASP A 161 5.32 -9.87 8.40
C ASP A 161 5.76 -8.55 7.74
N ALA A 162 6.51 -8.62 6.64
CA ALA A 162 6.92 -7.45 5.88
C ALA A 162 5.73 -6.75 5.18
N ALA A 163 4.72 -7.51 4.74
CA ALA A 163 3.50 -6.95 4.16
C ALA A 163 2.53 -6.38 5.22
N ALA A 164 2.71 -6.70 6.51
CA ALA A 164 1.85 -6.23 7.60
C ALA A 164 2.29 -4.85 8.12
N LYS A 165 1.88 -3.78 7.42
CA LYS A 165 2.20 -2.39 7.78
C LYS A 165 1.85 -2.04 9.23
N TYR A 166 0.65 -2.45 9.67
CA TYR A 166 0.16 -2.22 11.03
C TYR A 166 0.22 -3.53 11.84
N PRO A 167 1.24 -3.73 12.69
CA PRO A 167 1.42 -4.96 13.47
C PRO A 167 0.49 -5.01 14.69
N TRP A 168 -0.81 -4.77 14.48
CA TRP A 168 -1.87 -4.86 15.49
C TRP A 168 -3.25 -5.11 14.87
N SER A 169 -4.14 -5.67 15.69
CA SER A 169 -5.58 -5.76 15.42
C SER A 169 -6.29 -4.43 15.69
N ALA A 170 -7.57 -4.30 15.29
CA ALA A 170 -8.37 -3.12 15.63
C ALA A 170 -8.51 -2.94 17.17
N ALA A 171 -8.60 -4.04 17.93
CA ALA A 171 -8.71 -4.01 19.38
C ALA A 171 -7.42 -3.57 20.08
N ASP A 172 -6.27 -3.86 19.46
CA ASP A 172 -4.93 -3.57 20.00
C ASP A 172 -4.31 -2.29 19.41
N ALA A 173 -5.02 -1.62 18.51
CA ALA A 173 -4.54 -0.44 17.81
C ALA A 173 -4.09 0.66 18.79
N PRO A 174 -2.97 1.35 18.55
CA PRO A 174 -2.43 2.33 19.48
C PRO A 174 -3.37 3.52 19.68
N VAL A 175 -3.30 4.11 20.88
CA VAL A 175 -3.98 5.37 21.21
C VAL A 175 -3.02 6.52 20.90
N ILE A 176 -3.42 7.37 19.96
CA ILE A 176 -2.66 8.52 19.49
C ILE A 176 -3.49 9.76 19.83
N HIS A 177 -2.90 10.71 20.57
CA HIS A 177 -3.60 11.93 21.04
C HIS A 177 -4.92 11.68 21.79
N GLY A 178 -5.02 10.57 22.52
CA GLY A 178 -6.20 10.22 23.32
C GLY A 178 -7.28 9.44 22.57
N GLU A 179 -7.12 9.23 21.26
CA GLU A 179 -8.04 8.43 20.44
C GLU A 179 -7.34 7.20 19.85
N ARG A 180 -8.06 6.09 19.77
CA ARG A 180 -7.53 4.88 19.12
C ARG A 180 -7.51 5.11 17.61
N THR A 181 -6.37 4.82 16.98
CA THR A 181 -6.29 4.90 15.52
C THR A 181 -7.28 3.95 14.85
N SER A 182 -7.86 4.38 13.74
CA SER A 182 -8.70 3.54 12.89
C SER A 182 -7.90 2.58 12.01
N LYS A 183 -6.56 2.70 12.01
CA LYS A 183 -5.65 1.88 11.22
C LYS A 183 -5.29 0.59 11.95
N PHE A 184 -5.42 -0.55 11.28
CA PHE A 184 -5.10 -1.89 11.80
C PHE A 184 -4.76 -2.86 10.66
N GLY A 185 -4.02 -3.93 10.97
CA GLY A 185 -3.48 -4.84 9.94
C GLY A 185 -4.07 -6.26 9.94
N ALA A 186 -4.99 -6.57 10.87
CA ALA A 186 -5.63 -7.88 10.94
C ALA A 186 -7.08 -7.79 11.42
N TYR A 187 -7.97 -8.51 10.73
CA TYR A 187 -9.33 -8.79 11.20
C TYR A 187 -9.33 -9.87 12.27
N GLU A 188 -10.43 -9.99 13.01
CA GLU A 188 -10.61 -11.02 14.04
C GLU A 188 -10.45 -12.45 13.49
N ASP A 189 -11.05 -12.73 12.32
CA ASP A 189 -10.92 -14.02 11.61
C ASP A 189 -9.47 -14.37 11.23
N ASP A 190 -8.62 -13.34 11.14
CA ASP A 190 -7.23 -13.40 10.68
C ASP A 190 -6.22 -13.49 11.84
N LEU A 191 -6.69 -13.35 13.08
CA LEU A 191 -5.81 -13.40 14.26
C LEU A 191 -4.99 -14.69 14.38
N PRO A 192 -5.51 -15.91 14.10
CA PRO A 192 -4.70 -17.12 14.25
C PRO A 192 -3.42 -17.12 13.41
N ILE A 193 -3.51 -16.70 12.14
CA ILE A 193 -2.33 -16.60 11.28
C ILE A 193 -1.51 -15.34 11.59
N PHE A 194 -2.15 -14.24 11.94
CA PHE A 194 -1.47 -13.02 12.35
C PHE A 194 -0.59 -13.23 13.59
N ASP A 195 -1.12 -13.88 14.63
CA ASP A 195 -0.39 -14.25 15.84
C ASP A 195 0.75 -15.21 15.52
N TRP A 196 0.53 -16.15 14.59
CA TRP A 196 1.62 -16.98 14.08
C TRP A 196 2.69 -16.13 13.40
N ILE A 197 2.36 -15.20 12.49
CA ILE A 197 3.34 -14.32 11.85
C ILE A 197 4.16 -13.58 12.93
N ARG A 198 3.46 -12.97 13.89
CA ARG A 198 4.01 -12.07 14.91
C ARG A 198 4.63 -12.77 16.12
N ALA A 199 4.46 -14.08 16.30
CA ALA A 199 5.00 -14.74 17.49
C ALA A 199 6.53 -14.51 17.60
N GLY A 200 6.97 -14.00 18.75
CA GLY A 200 8.37 -13.66 19.02
C GLY A 200 8.83 -12.30 18.48
N ALA A 201 7.99 -11.58 17.72
CA ALA A 201 8.28 -10.22 17.30
C ALA A 201 8.09 -9.24 18.47
N PRO A 202 8.84 -8.12 18.51
CA PRO A 202 8.61 -7.06 19.49
C PRO A 202 7.19 -6.47 19.35
N GLU A 203 6.61 -6.07 20.48
CA GLU A 203 5.24 -5.52 20.52
C GLU A 203 5.16 -4.24 19.66
N ARG A 204 4.14 -4.18 18.79
CA ARG A 204 3.80 -3.02 17.91
C ARG A 204 4.93 -2.51 17.01
N ARG A 205 6.03 -3.26 16.86
CA ARG A 205 7.16 -2.89 16.00
C ARG A 205 7.09 -3.62 14.68
N SER A 206 7.11 -2.89 13.57
CA SER A 206 7.24 -3.47 12.23
C SER A 206 8.68 -3.92 11.99
N CYS A 207 8.88 -5.00 11.24
CA CYS A 207 10.22 -5.42 10.82
C CYS A 207 10.86 -4.39 9.89
N LEU A 208 12.18 -4.45 9.71
CA LEU A 208 12.91 -3.53 8.86
C LEU A 208 12.41 -3.58 7.40
N GLU A 209 12.04 -4.75 6.89
CA GLU A 209 11.52 -4.86 5.52
C GLU A 209 10.20 -4.10 5.33
N ALA A 210 9.31 -4.14 6.34
CA ALA A 210 8.08 -3.34 6.34
C ALA A 210 8.38 -1.84 6.42
N GLN A 211 9.37 -1.43 7.21
CA GLN A 211 9.79 -0.02 7.31
C GLN A 211 10.40 0.49 5.99
N VAL A 212 11.18 -0.36 5.30
CA VAL A 212 11.72 -0.04 3.96
C VAL A 212 10.61 0.09 2.93
N MET A 213 9.63 -0.82 2.95
CA MET A 213 8.45 -0.72 2.09
C MET A 213 7.67 0.57 2.35
N ASP A 214 7.44 0.92 3.61
CA ASP A 214 6.70 2.13 3.99
C ASP A 214 7.42 3.41 3.56
N LEU A 215 8.75 3.48 3.72
CA LEU A 215 9.53 4.60 3.22
C LEU A 215 9.54 4.65 1.68
N ALA A 216 9.65 3.50 1.01
CA ALA A 216 9.62 3.45 -0.45
C ALA A 216 8.26 3.94 -0.99
N ASP A 217 7.16 3.56 -0.36
CA ASP A 217 5.81 4.06 -0.67
C ASP A 217 5.75 5.58 -0.50
N ASP A 218 6.22 6.10 0.65
CA ASP A 218 6.27 7.52 0.94
C ASP A 218 7.10 8.34 -0.06
N ILE A 219 8.27 7.84 -0.45
CA ILE A 219 9.16 8.47 -1.42
C ILE A 219 8.52 8.47 -2.80
N SER A 220 8.08 7.30 -3.30
CA SER A 220 7.46 7.17 -4.62
C SER A 220 6.21 8.02 -4.73
N TYR A 221 5.31 7.92 -3.74
CA TYR A 221 4.09 8.72 -3.68
C TYR A 221 4.39 10.21 -3.73
N SER A 222 5.32 10.70 -2.91
CA SER A 222 5.61 12.14 -2.81
C SER A 222 6.20 12.75 -4.09
N VAL A 223 7.08 12.02 -4.78
CA VAL A 223 7.81 12.54 -5.95
C VAL A 223 7.03 12.31 -7.25
N HIS A 224 6.45 11.13 -7.42
CA HIS A 224 5.73 10.77 -8.64
C HIS A 224 4.38 11.49 -8.76
N ASP A 225 3.67 11.74 -7.65
CA ASP A 225 2.43 12.51 -7.71
C ASP A 225 2.69 13.97 -8.12
N VAL A 226 3.81 14.56 -7.70
CA VAL A 226 4.23 15.89 -8.15
C VAL A 226 4.54 15.89 -9.64
N GLU A 227 5.23 14.85 -10.13
CA GLU A 227 5.47 14.67 -11.56
C GLU A 227 4.17 14.58 -12.35
N ASP A 228 3.26 13.69 -11.97
CA ASP A 228 2.00 13.48 -12.68
C ASP A 228 1.14 14.73 -12.69
N ALA A 229 1.10 15.46 -11.58
CA ALA A 229 0.37 16.71 -11.49
C ALA A 229 0.95 17.82 -12.39
N ILE A 230 2.27 17.85 -12.60
CA ILE A 230 2.90 18.77 -13.55
C ILE A 230 2.58 18.35 -14.99
N VAL A 231 2.67 17.06 -15.30
CA VAL A 231 2.38 16.53 -16.65
C VAL A 231 0.91 16.72 -17.02
N ALA A 232 -0.01 16.49 -16.09
CA ALA A 232 -1.45 16.73 -16.24
C ALA A 232 -1.80 18.24 -16.27
N GLY A 233 -0.82 19.13 -16.09
CA GLY A 233 -1.03 20.59 -16.12
C GLY A 233 -1.77 21.15 -14.91
N HIS A 234 -1.85 20.41 -13.80
CA HIS A 234 -2.50 20.87 -12.57
C HIS A 234 -1.71 21.98 -11.87
N PHE A 235 -0.38 21.95 -11.91
CA PHE A 235 0.47 23.04 -11.43
C PHE A 235 1.87 23.04 -12.04
N GLN A 236 2.68 24.04 -11.69
CA GLN A 236 4.10 24.15 -12.04
C GLN A 236 4.88 24.57 -10.80
N LEU A 237 6.12 24.10 -10.64
CA LEU A 237 6.90 24.41 -9.43
C LEU A 237 7.25 25.90 -9.29
N ARG A 238 7.31 26.67 -10.40
CA ARG A 238 7.42 28.13 -10.38
C ARG A 238 6.27 28.81 -9.64
N TRP A 239 5.14 28.15 -9.41
CA TRP A 239 4.02 28.73 -8.66
C TRP A 239 4.37 28.98 -7.19
N MET A 240 5.43 28.35 -6.67
CA MET A 240 5.95 28.62 -5.33
C MET A 240 6.61 30.01 -5.21
N ASP A 241 6.85 30.71 -6.31
CA ASP A 241 7.23 32.14 -6.30
C ASP A 241 6.09 33.04 -5.78
N ASN A 242 4.84 32.56 -5.83
CA ASN A 242 3.70 33.26 -5.26
C ASN A 242 3.59 32.92 -3.75
N PRO A 243 3.70 33.91 -2.84
CA PRO A 243 3.62 33.69 -1.40
C PRO A 243 2.32 33.01 -0.95
N ASP A 244 1.19 33.27 -1.61
CA ASP A 244 -0.10 32.68 -1.23
C ASP A 244 -0.15 31.19 -1.55
N HIS A 245 0.40 30.79 -2.70
CA HIS A 245 0.53 29.37 -3.07
C HIS A 245 1.48 28.64 -2.12
N ARG A 246 2.62 29.26 -1.82
CA ARG A 246 3.60 28.71 -0.89
C ARG A 246 3.01 28.53 0.51
N ALA A 247 2.30 29.54 1.03
CA ALA A 247 1.61 29.47 2.31
C ALA A 247 0.55 28.36 2.35
N ARG A 248 -0.19 28.13 1.25
CA ARG A 248 -1.13 27.02 1.14
C ARG A 248 -0.45 25.66 1.23
N VAL A 249 0.67 25.47 0.51
CA VAL A 249 1.44 24.22 0.54
C VAL A 249 1.98 23.94 1.94
N VAL A 250 2.58 24.94 2.58
CA VAL A 250 3.05 24.84 3.97
C VAL A 250 1.89 24.53 4.92
N GLY A 251 0.74 25.18 4.74
CA GLY A 251 -0.47 24.97 5.52
C GLY A 251 -0.99 23.53 5.44
N TYR A 252 -1.14 22.98 4.23
CA TYR A 252 -1.58 21.61 4.04
C TYR A 252 -0.53 20.59 4.50
N ALA A 253 0.75 20.81 4.21
CA ALA A 253 1.83 19.96 4.68
C ALA A 253 1.84 19.87 6.22
N LYS A 254 1.68 21.02 6.90
CA LYS A 254 1.51 21.06 8.35
C LYS A 254 0.28 20.29 8.80
N GLN A 255 -0.90 20.61 8.27
CA GLN A 255 -2.14 20.04 8.75
C GLN A 255 -2.20 18.51 8.58
N TRP A 256 -1.66 17.97 7.48
CA TRP A 256 -1.86 16.57 7.10
C TRP A 256 -0.68 15.67 7.46
N TYR A 257 0.56 16.19 7.41
CA TYR A 257 1.76 15.37 7.55
C TYR A 257 2.67 15.80 8.71
N LEU A 258 2.68 17.10 9.06
CA LEU A 258 3.59 17.67 10.06
C LEU A 258 2.87 18.57 11.08
N PRO A 259 1.83 18.08 11.79
CA PRO A 259 0.95 18.92 12.61
C PRO A 259 1.69 19.66 13.73
N HIS A 260 2.80 19.09 14.22
CA HIS A 260 3.57 19.61 15.34
C HIS A 260 4.78 20.46 14.93
N ASN A 261 5.14 20.50 13.65
CA ASN A 261 6.30 21.25 13.18
C ASN A 261 5.98 22.72 12.95
N ASP A 262 6.97 23.59 13.14
CA ASP A 262 6.86 25.01 12.82
C ASP A 262 6.66 25.21 11.30
N PRO A 263 5.64 25.96 10.84
CA PRO A 263 5.53 26.37 9.44
C PRO A 263 6.84 26.86 8.81
N ALA A 264 7.68 27.58 9.57
CA ALA A 264 8.97 28.07 9.07
C ALA A 264 9.95 26.93 8.76
N ALA A 265 9.93 25.85 9.54
CA ALA A 265 10.77 24.67 9.29
C ALA A 265 10.29 23.89 8.05
N ILE A 266 8.97 23.83 7.83
CA ILE A 266 8.35 23.24 6.64
C ILE A 266 8.72 24.07 5.40
N ASP A 267 8.63 25.40 5.49
CA ASP A 267 9.04 26.31 4.42
C ASP A 267 10.54 26.18 4.09
N ALA A 268 11.38 26.02 5.11
CA ALA A 268 12.80 25.76 4.94
C ALA A 268 13.07 24.43 4.22
N ALA A 269 12.24 23.40 4.42
CA ALA A 269 12.34 22.15 3.67
C ALA A 269 12.00 22.34 2.18
N LEU A 270 10.97 23.13 1.85
CA LEU A 270 10.69 23.51 0.47
C LEU A 270 11.86 24.28 -0.15
N ALA A 271 12.43 25.24 0.59
CA ALA A 271 13.60 26.00 0.12
C ALA A 271 14.82 25.11 -0.16
N ARG A 272 15.06 24.06 0.64
CA ARG A 272 16.13 23.08 0.38
C ARG A 272 15.91 22.28 -0.90
N LEU A 273 14.65 21.95 -1.23
CA LEU A 273 14.30 21.28 -2.48
C LEU A 273 14.53 22.22 -3.69
N GLU A 274 14.08 23.48 -3.57
CA GLU A 274 14.26 24.52 -4.60
C GLU A 274 15.73 24.87 -4.86
N ALA A 275 16.58 24.71 -3.84
CA ALA A 275 18.01 24.96 -3.93
C ALA A 275 18.81 23.82 -4.59
N THR A 276 18.17 22.70 -4.95
CA THR A 276 18.85 21.62 -5.67
C THR A 276 19.11 22.01 -7.12
N ASP A 277 20.25 21.59 -7.68
CA ASP A 277 20.61 21.87 -9.08
C ASP A 277 19.67 21.22 -10.10
N VAL A 278 18.85 20.26 -9.65
CA VAL A 278 17.91 19.49 -10.46
C VAL A 278 16.49 20.03 -10.42
N TRP A 279 16.23 21.10 -9.65
CA TRP A 279 14.87 21.62 -9.47
C TRP A 279 14.30 22.20 -10.77
N VAL A 280 13.29 21.51 -11.32
CA VAL A 280 12.62 21.91 -12.57
C VAL A 280 11.46 22.85 -12.27
N ARG A 281 11.70 24.16 -12.39
CA ARG A 281 10.69 25.19 -12.12
C ARG A 281 9.50 25.13 -13.08
N GLU A 282 9.72 24.76 -14.33
CA GLU A 282 8.68 24.71 -15.36
C GLU A 282 8.94 23.58 -16.34
N ALA A 283 7.86 22.89 -16.72
CA ALA A 283 7.88 21.88 -17.76
C ALA A 283 6.79 22.16 -18.80
N ASP A 284 7.19 22.44 -20.04
CA ASP A 284 6.34 22.89 -21.16
C ASP A 284 5.79 21.74 -22.03
N GLY A 285 5.94 20.49 -21.58
CA GLY A 285 5.58 19.29 -22.34
C GLY A 285 6.58 18.90 -23.45
N SER A 286 7.62 19.70 -23.71
CA SER A 286 8.67 19.32 -24.65
C SER A 286 9.44 18.10 -24.14
N ARG A 287 9.97 17.28 -25.04
CA ARG A 287 10.79 16.11 -24.67
C ARG A 287 11.97 16.48 -23.77
N LYS A 288 12.54 17.68 -23.95
CA LYS A 288 13.62 18.20 -23.10
C LYS A 288 13.12 18.49 -21.68
N ALA A 289 11.99 19.18 -21.55
CA ALA A 289 11.39 19.47 -20.25
C ALA A 289 10.96 18.20 -19.51
N MET A 290 10.33 17.25 -20.21
CA MET A 290 9.95 15.95 -19.64
C MET A 290 11.18 15.13 -19.23
N GLY A 291 12.27 15.19 -20.00
CA GLY A 291 13.54 14.57 -19.63
C GLY A 291 14.14 15.17 -18.36
N ALA A 292 14.11 16.50 -18.22
CA ALA A 292 14.57 17.17 -17.01
C ALA A 292 13.67 16.85 -15.79
N LEU A 293 12.36 16.77 -15.98
CA LEU A 293 11.42 16.41 -14.91
C LEU A 293 11.67 14.98 -14.41
N LYS A 294 11.86 14.02 -15.32
CA LYS A 294 12.22 12.62 -15.00
C LYS A 294 13.58 12.51 -14.31
N ASP A 295 14.54 13.36 -14.66
CA ASP A 295 15.84 13.41 -14.00
C ASP A 295 15.73 13.97 -12.57
N MET A 296 14.97 15.06 -12.38
CA MET A 296 14.67 15.61 -11.05
C MET A 296 14.03 14.57 -10.14
N THR A 297 13.01 13.85 -10.61
CA THR A 297 12.31 12.84 -9.81
C THR A 297 13.27 11.71 -9.40
N SER A 298 14.04 11.19 -10.35
CA SER A 298 15.04 10.13 -10.09
C SER A 298 16.09 10.56 -9.05
N GLN A 299 16.59 11.79 -9.16
CA GLN A 299 17.61 12.30 -8.24
C GLN A 299 17.06 12.61 -6.83
N LEU A 300 15.82 13.10 -6.72
CA LEU A 300 15.16 13.28 -5.42
C LEU A 300 14.91 11.95 -4.71
N ILE A 301 14.41 10.94 -5.44
CA ILE A 301 14.22 9.57 -4.91
C ILE A 301 15.55 9.02 -4.39
N GLY A 302 16.61 9.10 -5.21
CA GLY A 302 17.94 8.65 -4.82
C GLY A 302 18.48 9.38 -3.59
N ARG A 303 18.31 10.71 -3.53
CA ARG A 303 18.73 11.52 -2.38
C ARG A 303 18.02 11.11 -1.09
N PHE A 304 16.70 10.90 -1.13
CA PHE A 304 15.94 10.49 0.06
C PHE A 304 16.32 9.09 0.54
N CYS A 305 16.48 8.14 -0.40
CA CYS A 305 16.94 6.79 -0.08
C CYS A 305 18.35 6.79 0.53
N GLN A 306 19.27 7.57 -0.06
CA GLN A 306 20.65 7.69 0.41
C GLN A 306 20.71 8.29 1.82
N SER A 307 19.93 9.35 2.09
CA SER A 307 19.84 9.97 3.41
C SER A 307 19.42 8.97 4.49
N ALA A 308 18.38 8.17 4.22
CA ALA A 308 17.91 7.14 5.14
C ALA A 308 18.95 6.01 5.32
N LEU A 309 19.57 5.57 4.22
CA LEU A 309 20.61 4.54 4.23
C LEU A 309 21.81 4.95 5.08
N GLU A 310 22.41 6.12 4.81
CA GLU A 310 23.61 6.62 5.50
C GLU A 310 23.36 6.78 7.00
N THR A 311 22.22 7.35 7.36
CA THR A 311 21.84 7.58 8.76
C THR A 311 21.63 6.27 9.49
N THR A 312 20.94 5.31 8.86
CA THR A 312 20.74 3.97 9.43
C THR A 312 22.09 3.25 9.60
N ARG A 313 22.97 3.29 8.59
CA ARG A 313 24.30 2.68 8.63
C ARG A 313 25.24 3.32 9.65
N ALA A 314 25.12 4.62 9.90
CA ALA A 314 25.90 5.30 10.93
C ALA A 314 25.59 4.77 12.34
N VAL A 315 24.36 4.28 12.57
CA VAL A 315 23.93 3.73 13.87
C VAL A 315 24.21 2.22 13.97
N TYR A 316 23.88 1.45 12.94
CA TYR A 316 23.92 -0.02 13.00
C TYR A 316 25.16 -0.67 12.37
N GLY A 317 25.96 0.09 11.61
CA GLY A 317 27.16 -0.43 10.95
C GLY A 317 26.88 -1.17 9.63
N PRO A 318 27.89 -1.88 9.09
CA PRO A 318 27.86 -2.44 7.73
C PRO A 318 27.24 -3.84 7.60
N GLU A 319 26.95 -4.51 8.72
CA GLU A 319 26.36 -5.86 8.74
C GLU A 319 24.95 -5.90 8.13
N ASN A 320 24.45 -7.08 7.76
CA ASN A 320 23.11 -7.19 7.21
C ASN A 320 22.05 -6.76 8.23
N LEU A 321 21.28 -5.73 7.88
CA LEU A 321 20.16 -5.24 8.67
C LEU A 321 18.91 -5.96 8.17
N THR A 322 18.30 -6.79 9.01
CA THR A 322 17.16 -7.65 8.66
C THR A 322 16.20 -7.77 9.84
N ARG A 323 14.93 -8.07 9.56
CA ARG A 323 13.92 -8.40 10.57
C ARG A 323 13.87 -7.35 11.69
N TYR A 324 14.31 -7.68 12.90
CA TYR A 324 14.22 -6.83 14.09
C TYR A 324 15.59 -6.40 14.64
N ASN A 325 16.68 -6.69 13.94
CA ASN A 325 18.04 -6.35 14.39
C ASN A 325 18.37 -4.85 14.19
N ALA A 326 17.53 -4.11 13.47
CA ALA A 326 17.68 -2.69 13.21
C ALA A 326 16.34 -1.98 13.01
N GLU A 327 16.38 -0.65 13.04
CA GLU A 327 15.27 0.24 12.66
C GLU A 327 15.75 1.18 11.56
N LEU A 328 14.87 1.48 10.62
CA LEU A 328 15.16 2.44 9.57
C LEU A 328 15.14 3.85 10.17
N ILE A 329 16.23 4.59 9.99
CA ILE A 329 16.36 5.94 10.52
C ILE A 329 16.36 6.91 9.35
N VAL A 330 15.31 7.74 9.30
CA VAL A 330 15.17 8.83 8.30
C VAL A 330 15.39 10.15 9.03
N PRO A 331 16.37 10.98 8.63
CA PRO A 331 16.59 12.28 9.24
C PRO A 331 15.34 13.17 9.16
N ASP A 332 15.09 13.97 10.20
CA ASP A 332 13.96 14.91 10.27
C ASP A 332 13.90 15.84 9.05
N GLU A 333 15.06 16.26 8.53
CA GLU A 333 15.15 17.09 7.33
C GLU A 333 14.57 16.40 6.08
N THR A 334 14.85 15.10 5.91
CA THR A 334 14.35 14.28 4.81
C THR A 334 12.87 13.96 4.99
N VAL A 335 12.43 13.66 6.22
CA VAL A 335 11.00 13.50 6.53
C VAL A 335 10.22 14.76 6.16
N MET A 336 10.74 15.94 6.50
CA MET A 336 10.10 17.21 6.16
C MET A 336 10.07 17.48 4.65
N GLU A 337 11.14 17.15 3.92
CA GLU A 337 11.19 17.29 2.46
C GLU A 337 10.16 16.37 1.76
N ILE A 338 10.07 15.10 2.16
CA ILE A 338 9.04 14.17 1.67
C ILE A 338 7.64 14.72 1.96
N ALA A 339 7.40 15.19 3.18
CA ALA A 339 6.11 15.74 3.58
C ALA A 339 5.72 17.01 2.82
N VAL A 340 6.69 17.88 2.48
CA VAL A 340 6.46 19.05 1.61
C VAL A 340 6.07 18.62 0.20
N MET A 341 6.75 17.61 -0.36
CA MET A 341 6.40 17.05 -1.67
C MET A 341 4.96 16.49 -1.68
N LYS A 342 4.57 15.76 -0.63
CA LYS A 342 3.17 15.35 -0.43
C LYS A 342 2.23 16.56 -0.33
N GLY A 343 2.64 17.61 0.38
CA GLY A 343 1.90 18.87 0.50
C GLY A 343 1.65 19.57 -0.85
N LEU A 344 2.61 19.53 -1.77
CA LEU A 344 2.45 20.05 -3.14
C LEU A 344 1.33 19.30 -3.87
N ALA A 345 1.39 17.96 -3.89
CA ALA A 345 0.37 17.12 -4.51
C ALA A 345 -1.01 17.35 -3.87
N THR A 346 -1.10 17.38 -2.53
CA THR A 346 -2.36 17.64 -1.82
C THR A 346 -2.97 19.01 -2.19
N THR A 347 -2.15 20.05 -2.26
CA THR A 347 -2.61 21.43 -2.50
C THR A 347 -3.19 21.63 -3.90
N PHE A 348 -2.62 20.98 -4.91
CA PHE A 348 -2.97 21.22 -6.31
C PHE A 348 -3.75 20.08 -6.98
N VAL A 349 -3.78 18.89 -6.37
CA VAL A 349 -4.48 17.72 -6.91
C VAL A 349 -5.68 17.33 -6.04
N MET A 350 -5.49 17.24 -4.72
CA MET A 350 -6.48 16.61 -3.83
C MET A 350 -7.55 17.56 -3.29
N THR A 351 -7.25 18.85 -3.13
CA THR A 351 -8.13 19.82 -2.43
C THR A 351 -9.04 20.62 -3.36
N THR A 352 -9.13 20.25 -4.64
CA THR A 352 -9.96 20.94 -5.62
C THR A 352 -11.45 20.66 -5.38
N GLU A 353 -12.23 21.70 -5.04
CA GLU A 353 -13.67 21.64 -4.67
C GLU A 353 -14.57 20.88 -5.67
N HIS A 354 -14.12 20.69 -6.91
CA HIS A 354 -14.85 20.00 -7.97
C HIS A 354 -15.04 18.48 -7.71
N ARG A 355 -14.35 17.88 -6.72
CA ARG A 355 -14.38 16.42 -6.47
C ARG A 355 -15.44 15.96 -5.46
N GLN A 356 -16.00 16.84 -4.65
CA GLN A 356 -16.95 16.45 -3.58
C GLN A 356 -18.18 15.68 -4.09
N PRO A 357 -18.86 16.09 -5.19
CA PRO A 357 -20.02 15.34 -5.72
C PRO A 357 -19.66 13.93 -6.21
N ILE A 358 -18.44 13.75 -6.73
CA ILE A 358 -17.94 12.45 -7.20
C ILE A 358 -17.73 11.53 -6.01
N TYR A 359 -17.17 12.02 -4.90
CA TYR A 359 -16.96 11.22 -3.69
C TYR A 359 -18.26 10.75 -3.07
N GLU A 360 -19.27 11.62 -2.97
CA GLU A 360 -20.60 11.23 -2.49
C GLU A 360 -21.20 10.12 -3.36
N ARG A 361 -21.08 10.26 -4.68
CA ARG A 361 -21.59 9.27 -5.63
C ARG A 361 -20.87 7.91 -5.53
N GLN A 362 -19.55 7.91 -5.38
CA GLN A 362 -18.77 6.69 -5.19
C GLN A 362 -19.21 5.95 -3.92
N ARG A 363 -19.47 6.67 -2.82
CA ARG A 363 -20.01 6.07 -1.59
C ARG A 363 -21.40 5.49 -1.83
N GLU A 364 -22.29 6.22 -2.49
CA GLU A 364 -23.63 5.71 -2.84
C GLU A 364 -23.57 4.41 -3.65
N VAL A 365 -22.65 4.32 -4.62
CA VAL A 365 -22.43 3.09 -5.41
C VAL A 365 -22.06 1.91 -4.51
N LEU A 366 -21.07 2.07 -3.63
CA LEU A 366 -20.63 0.99 -2.75
C LEU A 366 -21.70 0.60 -1.73
N HIS A 367 -22.40 1.58 -1.14
CA HIS A 367 -23.50 1.31 -0.21
C HIS A 367 -24.63 0.52 -0.86
N ALA A 368 -25.03 0.90 -2.07
CA ALA A 368 -26.06 0.20 -2.82
C ALA A 368 -25.62 -1.21 -3.22
N LEU A 369 -24.37 -1.40 -3.66
CA LEU A 369 -23.82 -2.71 -4.01
C LEU A 369 -23.83 -3.67 -2.83
N VAL A 370 -23.25 -3.28 -1.69
CA VAL A 370 -23.22 -4.13 -0.50
C VAL A 370 -24.65 -4.45 -0.04
N THR A 371 -25.56 -3.47 -0.08
CA THR A 371 -26.98 -3.68 0.28
C THR A 371 -27.66 -4.68 -0.66
N ALA A 372 -27.49 -4.52 -1.97
CA ALA A 372 -28.08 -5.39 -2.98
C ALA A 372 -27.52 -6.82 -2.91
N LEU A 373 -26.21 -6.98 -2.80
CA LEU A 373 -25.56 -8.29 -2.66
C LEU A 373 -26.00 -8.98 -1.37
N ARG A 374 -26.05 -8.26 -0.25
CA ARG A 374 -26.57 -8.81 1.01
C ARG A 374 -28.03 -9.26 0.90
N ALA A 375 -28.88 -8.46 0.25
CA ALA A 375 -30.31 -8.78 0.10
C ALA A 375 -30.57 -9.94 -0.86
N THR A 376 -29.66 -10.18 -1.82
CA THR A 376 -29.82 -11.21 -2.85
C THR A 376 -29.15 -12.53 -2.53
N GLY A 377 -28.35 -12.58 -1.47
CA GLY A 377 -27.65 -13.78 -0.98
C GLY A 377 -26.52 -14.18 -1.92
N ASP A 378 -26.40 -15.47 -2.20
CA ASP A 378 -25.36 -16.02 -3.07
C ASP A 378 -25.61 -15.81 -4.57
N ARG A 379 -26.80 -15.37 -4.97
CA ARG A 379 -27.24 -15.32 -6.39
C ARG A 379 -26.41 -14.41 -7.29
N HIS A 380 -25.86 -13.33 -6.74
CA HIS A 380 -25.09 -12.33 -7.50
C HIS A 380 -23.64 -12.17 -7.01
N LEU A 381 -23.22 -13.04 -6.09
CA LEU A 381 -21.82 -13.16 -5.72
C LEU A 381 -21.06 -13.90 -6.82
N GLU A 382 -19.77 -13.61 -7.00
CA GLU A 382 -18.92 -14.44 -7.85
C GLU A 382 -18.84 -15.85 -7.26
N PRO A 383 -18.64 -16.90 -8.08
CA PRO A 383 -18.77 -18.28 -7.62
C PRO A 383 -18.00 -18.66 -6.36
N MET A 384 -16.80 -18.10 -6.16
CA MET A 384 -16.00 -18.31 -4.95
C MET A 384 -16.65 -17.69 -3.71
N TYR A 385 -16.98 -16.39 -3.76
CA TYR A 385 -17.66 -15.71 -2.67
C TYR A 385 -19.08 -16.27 -2.43
N ALA A 386 -19.75 -16.76 -3.46
CA ALA A 386 -21.03 -17.45 -3.30
C ALA A 386 -20.90 -18.76 -2.51
N ALA A 387 -19.79 -19.49 -2.67
CA ALA A 387 -19.49 -20.66 -1.85
C ALA A 387 -19.19 -20.24 -0.40
N ASP A 388 -18.31 -19.25 -0.20
CA ASP A 388 -17.96 -18.74 1.14
C ASP A 388 -19.21 -18.21 1.88
N TRP A 389 -20.14 -17.58 1.17
CA TRP A 389 -21.40 -17.09 1.74
C TRP A 389 -22.32 -18.21 2.22
N ARG A 390 -22.34 -19.35 1.51
CA ARG A 390 -23.13 -20.52 1.93
C ARG A 390 -22.51 -21.22 3.13
N ASP A 391 -21.18 -21.22 3.22
CA ASP A 391 -20.43 -21.84 4.31
C ASP A 391 -20.33 -20.94 5.55
N ALA A 392 -20.64 -19.64 5.42
CA ALA A 392 -20.65 -18.68 6.51
C ALA A 392 -21.62 -19.07 7.64
N ALA A 393 -21.08 -19.08 8.87
CA ALA A 393 -21.80 -19.55 10.06
C ALA A 393 -22.96 -18.65 10.50
N ASP A 394 -22.87 -17.35 10.21
CA ASP A 394 -23.86 -16.35 10.62
C ASP A 394 -23.95 -15.17 9.63
N ASP A 395 -24.86 -14.24 9.90
CA ASP A 395 -25.10 -13.07 9.05
C ASP A 395 -23.94 -12.06 9.06
N GLY A 396 -23.11 -12.05 10.11
CA GLY A 396 -21.91 -11.23 10.19
C GLY A 396 -20.83 -11.76 9.25
N ALA A 397 -20.57 -13.07 9.27
CA ALA A 397 -19.68 -13.76 8.34
C ALA A 397 -20.16 -13.61 6.89
N ARG A 398 -21.47 -13.71 6.64
CA ARG A 398 -22.05 -13.42 5.30
C ARG A 398 -21.80 -11.99 4.85
N LEU A 399 -21.91 -11.02 5.76
CA LEU A 399 -21.60 -9.62 5.45
C LEU A 399 -20.11 -9.46 5.13
N ARG A 400 -19.20 -10.12 5.87
CA ARG A 400 -17.76 -10.10 5.56
C ARG A 400 -17.48 -10.58 4.15
N VAL A 401 -18.11 -11.67 3.71
CA VAL A 401 -17.98 -12.19 2.34
C VAL A 401 -18.44 -11.17 1.29
N VAL A 402 -19.54 -10.46 1.54
CA VAL A 402 -20.01 -9.39 0.64
C VAL A 402 -18.99 -8.25 0.58
N ILE A 403 -18.44 -7.84 1.73
CA ILE A 403 -17.42 -6.79 1.80
C ILE A 403 -16.15 -7.23 1.07
N ASP A 404 -15.71 -8.48 1.25
CA ASP A 404 -14.54 -9.05 0.57
C ASP A 404 -14.71 -9.00 -0.96
N GLN A 405 -15.88 -9.39 -1.46
CA GLN A 405 -16.17 -9.31 -2.89
C GLN A 405 -16.14 -7.86 -3.40
N VAL A 406 -16.81 -6.94 -2.70
CA VAL A 406 -16.88 -5.54 -3.14
C VAL A 406 -15.50 -4.88 -3.11
N ALA A 407 -14.70 -5.14 -2.08
CA ALA A 407 -13.32 -4.66 -2.00
C ALA A 407 -12.41 -5.23 -3.11
N ALA A 408 -12.69 -6.44 -3.58
CA ALA A 408 -11.95 -7.06 -4.68
C ALA A 408 -12.27 -6.44 -6.05
N LEU A 409 -13.39 -5.73 -6.23
CA LEU A 409 -13.75 -5.14 -7.52
C LEU A 409 -12.74 -4.07 -7.96
N THR A 410 -12.64 -3.87 -9.27
CA THR A 410 -12.02 -2.66 -9.84
C THR A 410 -13.07 -1.56 -9.94
N ASP A 411 -12.67 -0.30 -10.13
CA ASP A 411 -13.58 0.84 -10.21
C ASP A 411 -14.64 0.64 -11.32
N GLY A 412 -14.20 0.28 -12.53
CA GLY A 412 -15.10 -0.05 -13.64
C GLY A 412 -15.98 -1.28 -13.36
N SER A 413 -15.47 -2.29 -12.67
CA SER A 413 -16.27 -3.49 -12.33
C SER A 413 -17.32 -3.18 -11.27
N ALA A 414 -17.03 -2.29 -10.32
CA ALA A 414 -17.99 -1.81 -9.33
C ALA A 414 -19.13 -1.05 -10.01
N LEU A 415 -18.81 -0.12 -10.91
CA LEU A 415 -19.82 0.61 -11.69
C LEU A 415 -20.66 -0.34 -12.55
N ALA A 416 -20.04 -1.26 -13.29
CA ALA A 416 -20.76 -2.23 -14.12
C ALA A 416 -21.63 -3.20 -13.29
N MET A 417 -21.20 -3.59 -12.09
CA MET A 417 -22.01 -4.41 -11.19
C MET A 417 -23.19 -3.60 -10.62
N TYR A 418 -22.97 -2.32 -10.30
CA TYR A 418 -24.01 -1.42 -9.82
C TYR A 418 -25.12 -1.27 -10.87
N GLU A 419 -24.74 -1.03 -12.14
CA GLU A 419 -25.69 -0.91 -13.25
C GLU A 419 -26.58 -2.15 -13.40
N ARG A 420 -25.99 -3.34 -13.25
CA ARG A 420 -26.72 -4.61 -13.37
C ARG A 420 -27.66 -4.88 -12.21
N LEU A 421 -27.25 -4.56 -10.98
CA LEU A 421 -27.96 -4.98 -9.76
C LEU A 421 -28.90 -3.92 -9.18
N VAL A 422 -28.57 -2.64 -9.37
CA VAL A 422 -29.26 -1.52 -8.73
C VAL A 422 -30.03 -0.69 -9.75
N GLY A 423 -29.44 -0.43 -10.92
CA GLY A 423 -30.05 0.34 -12.01
C GLY A 423 -29.09 1.35 -12.62
N SER A 424 -29.60 2.23 -13.49
CA SER A 424 -28.78 3.20 -14.24
C SER A 424 -27.91 4.07 -13.33
N LEU A 425 -26.68 4.33 -13.78
CA LEU A 425 -25.80 5.32 -13.15
C LEU A 425 -26.54 6.67 -13.02
N PRO A 426 -26.54 7.28 -11.84
CA PRO A 426 -27.02 8.64 -11.62
C PRO A 426 -26.25 9.63 -12.48
N SER A 427 -26.94 10.72 -12.82
CA SER A 427 -26.77 11.54 -14.02
C SER A 427 -25.49 12.36 -14.14
N LEU A 428 -24.35 11.93 -13.58
CA LEU A 428 -23.10 12.68 -13.50
C LEU A 428 -21.84 11.83 -13.79
N TRP A 429 -21.99 10.70 -14.48
CA TRP A 429 -20.86 9.99 -15.11
C TRP A 429 -20.78 10.34 -16.59
#